data_AF-A0A2S3R4K9-F1
#
_entry.id   AF-A0A2S3R4K9-F1
#
_cell.length_a   1.000
_cell.length_b   1.000
_cell.length_c   1.000
_cell.angle_alpha   90.00
_cell.angle_beta   90.00
_cell.angle_gamma   90.00
#
_symmetry.space_group_name_H-M   'P 1'
#
loop_
_entity.id
_entity.type
_entity.pdbx_description
1 polymer ?
#
loop_
_entity_poly.entity_id
_entity_poly.type
_entity_poly.pdbx_seq_one_letter_code
_entity_poly.pdbx_strand_id
1 'polypeptide(L)'
;RVHLGWREAKPFDPRLPLVAQKARDYLHAHFYQDIGLDELASACGTDRFRLNRAFKAAYGLPPYAYLVQLRLAKARQMLAVGG
;
A
#
# COMPACT_ATOMS: atom_id res chain seq x y z
N ARG A 1 15.47 -29.45 2.31
CA ARG A 1 14.01 -29.22 2.41
C ARG A 1 13.80 -27.81 2.95
N VAL A 2 13.80 -26.81 2.07
CA VAL A 2 13.75 -25.39 2.45
C VAL A 2 12.29 -24.97 2.68
N HIS A 3 11.89 -24.77 3.94
CA HIS A 3 10.67 -24.04 4.26
C HIS A 3 10.97 -22.54 4.12
N LEU A 4 10.97 -22.02 2.88
CA LEU A 4 10.92 -20.57 2.62
C LEU A 4 9.45 -20.11 2.71
N GLY A 5 8.86 -20.33 3.88
CA GLY A 5 7.42 -20.20 4.14
C GLY A 5 6.98 -18.85 4.70
N TRP A 6 7.78 -17.80 4.55
CA TRP A 6 7.40 -16.46 5.00
C TRP A 6 7.43 -15.48 3.81
N ARG A 7 6.54 -15.70 2.83
CA ARG A 7 5.89 -14.53 2.22
C ARG A 7 5.09 -13.93 3.36
N GLU A 8 5.54 -12.82 3.93
CA GLU A 8 4.78 -12.01 4.87
C GLU A 8 3.45 -11.62 4.20
N ALA A 9 2.46 -12.51 4.27
CA ALA A 9 1.08 -12.13 4.13
C ALA A 9 0.83 -11.24 5.34
N LYS A 10 1.05 -9.93 5.17
CA LYS A 10 0.87 -8.98 6.25
C LYS A 10 -0.54 -9.24 6.82
N PRO A 11 -0.68 -9.55 8.12
CA PRO A 11 -1.92 -10.08 8.63
C PRO A 11 -3.05 -9.10 8.33
N PHE A 12 -4.11 -9.61 7.71
CA PHE A 12 -5.36 -8.90 7.56
C PHE A 12 -5.81 -8.42 8.95
N ASP A 13 -5.98 -7.12 9.13
CA ASP A 13 -6.49 -6.56 10.37
C ASP A 13 -8.01 -6.40 10.24
N PRO A 14 -8.83 -7.24 10.90
CA PRO A 14 -10.29 -7.15 10.80
C PRO A 14 -10.84 -5.82 11.34
N ARG A 15 -10.05 -5.03 12.09
CA ARG A 15 -10.46 -3.72 12.63
C ARG A 15 -10.35 -2.61 11.58
N LEU A 16 -9.58 -2.82 10.52
CA LEU A 16 -9.39 -1.82 9.46
C LEU A 16 -10.31 -2.10 8.27
N PRO A 17 -10.83 -1.06 7.59
CA PRO A 17 -11.61 -1.24 6.37
C PRO A 17 -10.85 -2.08 5.33
N LEU A 18 -11.48 -3.15 4.82
CA LEU A 18 -10.87 -4.03 3.82
C LEU A 18 -10.35 -3.25 2.60
N VAL A 19 -11.07 -2.21 2.19
CA VAL A 19 -10.68 -1.31 1.09
C VAL A 19 -9.36 -0.59 1.36
N ALA A 20 -9.09 -0.18 2.60
CA ALA A 20 -7.84 0.46 2.98
C ALA A 20 -6.68 -0.54 2.94
N GLN A 21 -6.92 -1.76 3.42
CA GLN A 21 -5.92 -2.84 3.39
C GLN A 21 -5.56 -3.24 1.97
N LYS A 22 -6.56 -3.50 1.11
CA LYS A 22 -6.38 -3.79 -0.31
C LYS A 22 -5.59 -2.68 -1.02
N ALA A 23 -5.96 -1.42 -0.80
CA ALA A 23 -5.27 -0.30 -1.39
C ALA A 23 -3.82 -0.19 -0.92
N ARG A 24 -3.55 -0.46 0.36
CA ARG A 24 -2.16 -0.47 0.86
C ARG A 24 -1.36 -1.56 0.17
N ASP A 25 -1.91 -2.76 0.03
CA ASP A 25 -1.22 -3.87 -0.59
C ASP A 25 -0.97 -3.61 -2.08
N TYR A 26 -1.93 -3.00 -2.78
CA TYR A 26 -1.75 -2.53 -4.16
C TYR A 26 -0.62 -1.50 -4.26
N LEU A 27 -0.61 -0.48 -3.40
CA LEU A 27 0.46 0.52 -3.38
C LEU A 27 1.83 -0.10 -3.10
N HIS A 28 1.93 -1.11 -2.25
CA HIS A 28 3.17 -1.84 -1.97
C HIS A 28 3.64 -2.70 -3.14
N ALA A 29 2.73 -3.36 -3.84
CA ALA A 29 3.07 -4.17 -5.01
C ALA A 29 3.45 -3.32 -6.23
N HIS A 30 2.87 -2.14 -6.38
CA HIS A 30 2.96 -1.30 -7.58
C HIS A 30 3.68 0.03 -7.34
N PHE A 31 4.43 0.20 -6.25
CA PHE A 31 4.98 1.49 -5.83
C PHE A 31 5.86 2.21 -6.86
N TYR A 32 6.42 1.49 -7.82
CA TYR A 32 7.25 2.01 -8.91
C TYR A 32 6.44 2.59 -10.08
N GLN A 33 5.14 2.33 -10.15
CA GLN A 33 4.23 2.82 -11.18
C GLN A 33 3.58 4.13 -10.77
N ASP A 34 3.21 4.97 -11.73
CA ASP A 34 2.42 6.18 -11.46
C ASP A 34 0.94 5.84 -11.26
N ILE A 35 0.57 5.56 -10.01
CA ILE A 35 -0.78 5.11 -9.65
C ILE A 35 -1.67 6.32 -9.36
N GLY A 36 -2.68 6.51 -10.19
CA GLY A 36 -3.74 7.50 -9.96
C GLY A 36 -4.73 7.06 -8.87
N LEU A 37 -5.41 8.02 -8.24
CA LEU A 37 -6.42 7.71 -7.21
C LEU A 37 -7.63 6.95 -7.79
N ASP A 38 -8.04 7.25 -9.02
CA ASP A 38 -9.15 6.59 -9.71
C ASP A 38 -8.81 5.14 -10.11
N GLU A 39 -7.57 4.90 -10.53
CA GLU A 39 -7.06 3.55 -10.81
C GLU A 39 -7.02 2.71 -9.52
N LEU A 40 -6.46 3.28 -8.44
CA LEU A 40 -6.41 2.61 -7.14
C LEU A 40 -7.80 2.28 -6.60
N ALA A 41 -8.78 3.17 -6.80
CA ALA A 41 -10.16 2.96 -6.42
C ALA A 41 -10.80 1.83 -7.23
N SER A 42 -10.57 1.81 -8.55
CA SER A 42 -11.03 0.76 -9.46
C SER A 42 -10.45 -0.60 -9.09
N ALA A 43 -9.14 -0.68 -8.82
CA ALA A 43 -8.46 -1.90 -8.38
C ALA A 43 -9.01 -2.43 -7.03
N CYS A 44 -9.52 -1.53 -6.18
CA CYS A 44 -10.10 -1.89 -4.89
C CYS A 44 -11.63 -2.14 -4.94
N GLY A 45 -12.28 -1.95 -6.09
CA GLY A 45 -13.73 -2.10 -6.25
C GLY A 45 -14.55 -1.04 -5.50
N THR A 46 -14.07 0.20 -5.44
CA THR A 46 -14.71 1.31 -4.70
C THR A 46 -14.62 2.62 -5.50
N ASP A 47 -15.28 3.67 -5.03
CA ASP A 47 -15.02 5.04 -5.48
C ASP A 47 -13.84 5.70 -4.76
N ARG A 48 -13.26 6.72 -5.40
CA ARG A 48 -12.10 7.47 -4.91
C ARG A 48 -12.30 8.16 -3.56
N PHE A 49 -13.52 8.62 -3.25
CA PHE A 49 -13.80 9.36 -2.02
C PHE A 49 -13.89 8.41 -0.83
N ARG A 50 -14.60 7.28 -0.99
CA ARG A 50 -14.66 6.21 0.00
C ARG A 50 -13.29 5.62 0.25
N LEU A 51 -12.51 5.38 -0.81
CA LEU A 51 -11.13 4.93 -0.70
C LEU A 51 -10.30 5.90 0.14
N ASN A 52 -10.27 7.19 -0.23
CA ASN A 52 -9.45 8.19 0.44
C ASN A 52 -9.83 8.32 1.92
N ARG A 53 -11.14 8.39 2.23
CA ARG A 53 -11.62 8.45 3.61
C ARG A 53 -11.24 7.22 4.42
N ALA A 54 -11.49 6.02 3.91
CA ALA A 54 -11.19 4.77 4.60
C ALA A 54 -9.67 4.59 4.80
N PHE A 55 -8.88 4.94 3.79
CA PHE A 55 -7.42 4.85 3.85
C PHE A 55 -6.84 5.83 4.87
N LYS A 56 -7.27 7.09 4.84
CA LYS A 56 -6.84 8.10 5.81
C LYS A 56 -7.25 7.74 7.24
N ALA A 57 -8.45 7.19 7.44
CA ALA A 57 -8.89 6.70 8.74
C ALA A 57 -8.04 5.53 9.25
N ALA A 58 -7.60 4.64 8.37
CA ALA A 58 -6.81 3.46 8.72
C ALA A 58 -5.32 3.76 8.96
N TYR A 59 -4.72 4.68 8.17
CA TYR A 59 -3.26 4.89 8.14
C TYR A 59 -2.84 6.33 8.44
N GLY A 60 -3.79 7.20 8.80
CA GLY A 60 -3.54 8.59 9.18
C GLY A 60 -3.29 9.56 8.02
N LEU A 61 -3.09 9.06 6.80
CA LEU A 61 -2.69 9.88 5.65
C LEU A 61 -3.34 9.41 4.34
N PRO A 62 -3.53 10.29 3.34
CA PRO A 62 -4.14 9.92 2.06
C PRO A 62 -3.27 8.97 1.22
N PRO A 63 -3.85 8.17 0.31
CA PRO A 63 -3.12 7.19 -0.51
C PRO A 63 -1.92 7.76 -1.28
N TYR A 64 -2.05 8.95 -1.86
CA TYR A 64 -0.95 9.57 -2.61
C TYR A 64 0.24 9.93 -1.71
N ALA A 65 -0.01 10.52 -0.54
CA ALA A 65 1.04 10.82 0.42
C ALA A 65 1.72 9.53 0.94
N TYR A 66 0.95 8.43 1.06
CA TYR A 66 1.48 7.12 1.42
C TYR A 66 2.46 6.60 0.38
N LEU A 67 2.08 6.68 -0.90
CA LEU A 67 2.90 6.23 -2.02
C LEU A 67 4.23 6.98 -2.08
N VAL A 68 4.22 8.30 -1.85
CA VAL A 68 5.46 9.10 -1.78
C VAL A 68 6.36 8.63 -0.65
N GLN A 69 5.84 8.44 0.56
CA GLN A 69 6.63 7.96 1.69
C GLN A 69 7.18 6.54 1.45
N LEU A 70 6.38 5.68 0.84
CA LEU A 70 6.77 4.32 0.49
C LEU A 70 7.94 4.32 -0.50
N ARG A 71 7.86 5.11 -1.57
CA ARG A 71 8.94 5.28 -2.56
C ARG A 71 10.23 5.78 -1.89
N LEU A 72 10.14 6.77 -1.02
CA LEU A 72 11.28 7.30 -0.28
C LEU A 72 11.91 6.24 0.65
N ALA A 73 11.09 5.45 1.34
CA ALA A 73 11.59 4.37 2.18
C ALA A 73 12.31 3.30 1.36
N LYS A 74 11.76 2.89 0.22
CA LYS A 74 12.38 1.92 -0.69
C LYS A 74 13.69 2.44 -1.29
N ALA A 75 13.73 3.70 -1.72
CA ALA A 75 14.96 4.32 -2.21
C ALA A 75 16.07 4.32 -1.14
N ARG A 76 15.76 4.69 0.11
CA ARG A 76 16.73 4.61 1.22
C ARG A 76 17.22 3.19 1.46
N GLN A 77 16.33 2.19 1.41
CA GLN A 77 16.71 0.79 1.54
C GLN A 77 17.63 0.33 0.41
N MET A 78 17.35 0.71 -0.84
CA MET A 78 18.18 0.38 -2.00
C MET A 78 19.58 0.98 -1.89
N LEU A 79 19.69 2.24 -1.42
CA LEU A 79 20.98 2.89 -1.18
C LEU A 79 21.76 2.23 -0.03
N ALA A 80 21.09 1.78 1.02
CA ALA A 80 21.73 1.14 2.18
C ALA A 80 22.24 -0.30 1.88
N VAL A 81 21.66 -0.98 0.89
CA VAL A 81 22.03 -2.35 0.50
C VAL A 81 23.05 -2.38 -0.64
N GLY A 82 23.25 -1.26 -1.36
CA GLY A 82 24.12 -1.15 -2.53
C GLY A 82 25.23 -0.09 -2.42
N GLY A 83 25.60 0.31 -1.21
CA GLY A 83 26.76 1.17 -0.91
C GLY A 83 27.87 0.39 -0.23
#